data_AF-A0AA97D3I2-F1
#
_entry.id   AF-A0AA97D3I2-F1
#
_cell.length_a   1.000
_cell.length_b   1.000
_cell.length_c   1.000
_cell.angle_alpha   90.00
_cell.angle_beta   90.00
_cell.angle_gamma   90.00
#
_symmetry.space_group_name_H-M   'P 1'
#
loop_
_entity.id
_entity.type
_entity.pdbx_description
1 polymer ?
#
loop_
_entity_poly.entity_id
_entity_poly.type
_entity_poly.pdbx_seq_one_letter_code
_entity_poly.pdbx_strand_id
1 'polypeptide(L)'
;MKTNQGFTLIEVLIAAVILFSSLAITAQLYSASSLSAEKAANTAQYYQSAELVITNIKSQLRERYQTTKQKEYSGVTQAFGFEFEWQATTQTMITPPMEVDEDFPPDARFPIFVVEVEAPKSGRSFQFRVVAW
;
A
#
# COMPACT_ATOMS: atom_id res chain seq x y z
N MET A 1 -22.63 -1.66 -69.36
CA MET A 1 -21.77 -2.65 -68.68
C MET A 1 -20.90 -1.90 -67.69
N LYS A 2 -21.01 -2.19 -66.38
CA LYS A 2 -20.06 -1.68 -65.37
C LYS A 2 -18.82 -2.57 -65.44
N THR A 3 -17.68 -1.98 -65.77
CA THR A 3 -16.37 -2.63 -65.73
C THR A 3 -15.92 -2.76 -64.27
N ASN A 4 -15.95 -3.97 -63.73
CA ASN A 4 -15.29 -4.29 -62.46
C ASN A 4 -13.77 -4.29 -62.71
N GLN A 5 -13.10 -3.19 -62.38
CA GLN A 5 -11.64 -3.16 -62.29
C GLN A 5 -11.23 -3.73 -60.93
N GLY A 6 -10.42 -4.79 -60.94
CA GLY A 6 -9.80 -5.33 -59.73
C GLY A 6 -8.73 -4.39 -59.18
N PHE A 7 -8.39 -4.55 -57.91
CA PHE A 7 -7.31 -3.80 -57.27
C PHE A 7 -5.95 -4.16 -57.88
N THR A 8 -5.07 -3.17 -57.98
CA THR A 8 -3.68 -3.39 -58.35
C THR A 8 -2.93 -4.06 -57.20
N LEU A 9 -1.88 -4.82 -57.55
CA LEU A 9 -1.05 -5.51 -56.56
C LEU A 9 -0.41 -4.53 -55.56
N ILE A 10 -0.06 -3.33 -56.02
CA ILE A 10 0.50 -2.26 -55.18
C ILE A 10 -0.54 -1.75 -54.17
N GLU A 11 -1.79 -1.54 -54.58
CA GLU A 11 -2.86 -1.09 -53.67
C GLU A 11 -3.11 -2.12 -52.55
N VAL A 12 -3.17 -3.40 -52.91
CA VAL A 12 -3.36 -4.47 -51.92
C VAL A 12 -2.17 -4.53 -50.95
N LEU A 13 -0.95 -4.34 -51.46
CA LEU A 13 0.26 -4.37 -50.64
C LEU A 13 0.32 -3.17 -49.67
N ILE A 14 -0.03 -1.97 -50.14
CA ILE A 14 -0.11 -0.78 -49.29
C ILE A 14 -1.18 -0.97 -48.22
N ALA A 15 -2.37 -1.45 -48.59
CA ALA A 15 -3.45 -1.70 -47.64
C ALA A 15 -3.05 -2.73 -46.59
N ALA A 16 -2.36 -3.81 -46.99
CA ALA A 16 -1.85 -4.82 -46.06
C ALA A 16 -0.81 -4.24 -45.10
N VAL A 17 0.14 -3.44 -45.58
CA VAL A 17 1.14 -2.78 -44.73
C VAL A 17 0.47 -1.87 -43.71
N ILE A 18 -0.47 -1.02 -44.13
CA ILE A 18 -1.21 -0.13 -43.23
C ILE A 18 -1.98 -0.95 -42.18
N LEU A 19 -2.65 -2.02 -42.60
CA LEU A 19 -3.39 -2.89 -41.70
C LEU A 19 -2.47 -3.53 -40.66
N PHE A 20 -1.36 -4.14 -41.06
CA PHE A 20 -0.43 -4.77 -40.14
C PHE A 20 0.24 -3.76 -39.21
N SER A 21 0.63 -2.58 -39.70
CA SER A 21 1.16 -1.51 -38.87
C SER A 21 0.13 -1.05 -37.83
N SER A 22 -1.13 -0.84 -38.23
CA SER A 22 -2.20 -0.45 -37.31
C SER A 22 -2.43 -1.52 -36.23
N LEU A 23 -2.43 -2.81 -36.60
CA LEU A 23 -2.61 -3.91 -35.67
C LEU A 23 -1.45 -3.99 -34.67
N ALA A 24 -0.21 -3.87 -35.15
CA ALA A 24 0.97 -3.87 -34.28
C ALA A 24 0.94 -2.71 -33.27
N ILE A 25 0.58 -1.50 -33.71
CA ILE A 25 0.45 -0.33 -32.83
C ILE A 25 -0.64 -0.56 -31.78
N THR A 26 -1.82 -1.05 -32.17
CA THR A 26 -2.91 -1.31 -31.22
C THR A 26 -2.55 -2.39 -30.20
N ALA A 27 -1.84 -3.46 -30.61
CA ALA A 27 -1.40 -4.51 -29.70
C ALA A 27 -0.38 -3.98 -28.66
N GLN A 28 0.55 -3.12 -29.09
CA GLN A 28 1.49 -2.46 -28.20
C GLN A 28 0.78 -1.51 -27.23
N LEU A 29 -0.15 -0.70 -27.73
CA LEU A 29 -0.93 0.22 -26.91
C LEU A 29 -1.74 -0.54 -25.86
N TYR A 30 -2.41 -1.62 -26.25
CA TYR A 30 -3.14 -2.49 -25.33
C TYR A 30 -2.23 -3.05 -24.24
N SER A 31 -1.07 -3.58 -24.62
CA SER A 31 -0.11 -4.16 -23.68
C SER A 31 0.41 -3.11 -22.68
N ALA A 32 0.75 -1.92 -23.18
CA ALA A 32 1.21 -0.81 -22.36
C ALA A 32 0.11 -0.30 -21.40
N SER A 33 -1.13 -0.17 -21.89
CA SER A 33 -2.28 0.22 -21.08
C SER A 33 -2.59 -0.83 -20.01
N SER A 34 -2.54 -2.12 -20.35
CA SER A 34 -2.77 -3.21 -19.40
C SER A 34 -1.73 -3.20 -18.29
N LEU A 35 -0.45 -3.06 -18.63
CA LEU A 35 0.64 -2.98 -17.65
C LEU A 35 0.48 -1.76 -16.73
N SER A 36 0.08 -0.61 -17.29
CA SER A 36 -0.19 0.61 -16.52
C SER A 36 -1.36 0.42 -15.55
N ALA A 37 -2.45 -0.18 -16.01
CA ALA A 37 -3.62 -0.49 -15.19
C ALA A 37 -3.28 -1.45 -14.05
N GLU A 38 -2.50 -2.50 -14.32
CA GLU A 38 -2.05 -3.45 -13.31
C GLU A 38 -1.17 -2.76 -12.24
N LYS A 39 -0.21 -1.92 -12.66
CA LYS A 39 0.63 -1.17 -11.73
C LYS A 39 -0.17 -0.20 -10.85
N ALA A 40 -1.18 0.46 -11.44
CA ALA A 40 -2.08 1.33 -10.71
C ALA A 40 -2.93 0.54 -9.70
N ALA A 41 -3.50 -0.59 -10.11
CA ALA A 41 -4.28 -1.48 -9.24
C ALA A 41 -3.45 -2.00 -8.05
N ASN A 42 -2.24 -2.50 -8.30
CA ASN A 42 -1.33 -2.97 -7.25
C ASN A 42 -0.95 -1.86 -6.28
N THR A 43 -0.74 -0.65 -6.78
CA THR A 43 -0.44 0.51 -5.93
C THR A 43 -1.63 0.92 -5.08
N ALA A 44 -2.84 0.94 -5.65
CA ALA A 44 -4.06 1.21 -4.91
C ALA A 44 -4.33 0.17 -3.81
N GLN A 45 -4.15 -1.13 -4.12
CA GLN A 45 -4.27 -2.21 -3.15
C GLN A 45 -3.27 -2.07 -2.00
N TYR A 46 -2.02 -1.69 -2.28
CA TYR A 46 -1.03 -1.43 -1.24
C TYR A 46 -1.48 -0.33 -0.26
N TYR A 47 -1.93 0.82 -0.78
CA TYR A 47 -2.37 1.93 0.07
C TYR A 47 -3.66 1.62 0.85
N GLN A 48 -4.59 0.88 0.25
CA GLN A 48 -5.78 0.39 0.95
C GLN A 48 -5.42 -0.60 2.05
N SER A 49 -4.41 -1.45 1.83
CA SER A 49 -3.91 -2.40 2.82
C SER A 49 -3.24 -1.70 4.00
N ALA A 50 -2.53 -0.60 3.76
CA ALA A 50 -1.79 0.12 4.80
C ALA A 50 -2.70 0.60 5.96
N GLU A 51 -3.90 1.10 5.67
CA GLU A 51 -4.82 1.58 6.72
C GLU A 51 -5.37 0.42 7.58
N LEU A 52 -5.66 -0.72 6.94
CA LEU A 52 -6.07 -1.95 7.63
C LEU A 52 -4.92 -2.52 8.49
N VAL A 53 -3.71 -2.52 7.95
CA VAL A 53 -2.48 -2.92 8.66
C VAL A 53 -2.24 -2.06 9.89
N ILE A 54 -2.33 -0.73 9.76
CA ILE A 54 -2.21 0.20 10.88
C ILE A 54 -3.24 -0.13 11.98
N THR A 55 -4.50 -0.38 11.59
CA THR A 55 -5.56 -0.70 12.56
C THR A 55 -5.29 -2.02 13.29
N ASN A 56 -4.86 -3.05 12.57
CA ASN A 56 -4.49 -4.34 13.15
C ASN A 56 -3.30 -4.22 14.10
N ILE A 57 -2.23 -3.52 13.69
CA ILE A 57 -1.04 -3.32 14.54
C ILE A 57 -1.42 -2.54 15.81
N LYS A 58 -2.24 -1.48 15.70
CA LYS A 58 -2.73 -0.73 16.86
C LYS A 58 -3.47 -1.63 17.85
N SER A 59 -4.34 -2.52 17.34
CA SER A 59 -5.08 -3.47 18.17
C SER A 59 -4.15 -4.48 18.86
N GLN A 60 -3.25 -5.11 18.10
CA GLN A 60 -2.29 -6.09 18.62
C GLN A 60 -1.35 -5.47 19.66
N LEU A 61 -0.87 -4.26 19.39
CA LEU A 61 0.02 -3.54 20.30
C LEU A 61 -0.69 -3.20 21.61
N ARG A 62 -1.95 -2.77 21.57
CA ARG A 62 -2.73 -2.49 22.78
C ARG A 62 -2.91 -3.75 23.63
N GLU A 63 -3.33 -4.85 23.02
CA GLU A 63 -3.53 -6.13 23.73
C GLU A 63 -2.24 -6.65 24.37
N ARG A 64 -1.13 -6.62 23.61
CA ARG A 64 0.17 -7.05 24.11
C ARG A 64 0.72 -6.12 25.20
N TYR A 65 0.50 -4.81 25.05
CA TYR A 65 0.92 -3.84 26.05
C TYR A 65 0.22 -4.03 27.39
N GLN A 66 -1.09 -4.28 27.38
CA GLN A 66 -1.86 -4.55 28.59
C GLN A 66 -1.38 -5.79 29.33
N THR A 67 -0.84 -6.78 28.60
CA THR A 67 -0.33 -8.03 29.17
C THR A 67 1.10 -7.90 29.70
N THR A 68 2.03 -7.36 28.90
CA THR A 68 3.47 -7.48 29.18
C THR A 68 4.13 -6.17 29.60
N LYS A 69 3.56 -5.01 29.27
CA LYS A 69 4.12 -3.67 29.56
C LYS A 69 5.58 -3.47 29.14
N GLN A 70 6.02 -4.15 28.08
CA GLN A 70 7.35 -4.01 27.48
C GLN A 70 7.49 -2.69 26.72
N LYS A 71 8.75 -2.27 26.49
CA LYS A 71 9.11 -1.07 25.73
C LYS A 71 9.18 -1.30 24.23
N GLU A 72 9.31 -2.55 23.80
CA GLU A 72 9.49 -2.95 22.41
C GLU A 72 8.56 -4.11 22.08
N TYR A 73 7.99 -4.09 20.87
CA TYR A 73 7.18 -5.16 20.32
C TYR A 73 7.52 -5.35 18.85
N SER A 74 7.37 -6.57 18.36
CA SER A 74 7.46 -6.87 16.94
C SER A 74 6.39 -7.88 16.53
N GLY A 75 6.10 -7.91 15.24
CA GLY A 75 5.13 -8.86 14.71
C GLY A 75 5.06 -8.82 13.20
N VAL A 76 4.24 -9.74 12.69
CA VAL A 76 3.89 -9.85 11.28
C VAL A 76 2.38 -9.73 11.17
N THR A 77 1.92 -9.00 10.16
CA THR A 77 0.50 -8.92 9.81
C THR A 77 0.32 -9.07 8.32
N GLN A 78 -0.80 -9.66 7.92
CA GLN A 78 -1.12 -9.88 6.52
C GLN A 78 -2.40 -9.14 6.15
N ALA A 79 -2.40 -8.48 5.00
CA ALA A 79 -3.57 -7.78 4.46
C ALA A 79 -3.57 -7.93 2.94
N PHE A 80 -4.70 -8.38 2.37
CA PHE A 80 -4.88 -8.55 0.93
C PHE A 80 -3.74 -9.32 0.22
N GLY A 81 -3.17 -10.33 0.90
CA GLY A 81 -2.07 -11.16 0.36
C GLY A 81 -0.68 -10.52 0.46
N PHE A 82 -0.57 -9.30 0.99
CA PHE A 82 0.70 -8.67 1.34
C PHE A 82 1.06 -8.97 2.79
N GLU A 83 2.33 -9.30 3.01
CA GLU A 83 2.90 -9.51 4.33
C GLU A 83 3.66 -8.25 4.75
N PHE A 84 3.42 -7.84 5.99
CA PHE A 84 4.03 -6.66 6.60
C PHE A 84 4.69 -7.08 7.91
N GLU A 85 5.96 -6.76 8.01
CA GLU A 85 6.75 -6.91 9.23
C GLU A 85 6.77 -5.56 9.95
N TRP A 86 6.62 -5.57 11.28
CA TRP A 86 6.59 -4.34 12.04
C TRP A 86 7.35 -4.45 13.36
N GLN A 87 7.94 -3.33 13.75
CA GLN A 87 8.61 -3.15 15.03
C GLN A 87 8.14 -1.86 15.68
N ALA A 88 7.71 -1.95 16.94
CA ALA A 88 7.25 -0.84 17.75
C ALA A 88 8.22 -0.58 18.89
N THR A 89 8.67 0.67 19.02
CA THR A 89 9.60 1.10 20.07
C THR A 89 9.01 2.27 20.85
N THR A 90 9.06 2.19 22.17
CA THR A 90 8.58 3.27 23.05
C THR A 90 9.51 4.48 22.95
N GLN A 91 8.98 5.63 22.55
CA GLN A 91 9.74 6.87 22.44
C GLN A 91 9.61 7.75 23.70
N THR A 92 8.38 7.92 24.18
CA THR A 92 8.11 8.76 25.36
C THR A 92 6.85 8.28 26.06
N MET A 93 6.65 8.69 27.32
CA MET A 93 5.41 8.48 28.06
C MET A 93 4.76 9.83 28.31
N ILE A 94 3.47 9.93 28.02
CA ILE A 94 2.68 11.12 28.32
C ILE A 94 1.93 10.95 29.63
N THR A 95 1.79 12.07 30.31
CA THR A 95 1.08 12.22 31.57
C THR A 95 -0.37 12.60 31.31
N PRO A 96 -1.36 12.02 32.03
CA PRO A 96 -2.73 12.50 31.98
C PRO A 96 -2.83 13.99 32.38
N PRO A 97 -3.87 14.70 31.93
CA PRO A 97 -4.14 16.05 32.42
C PRO A 97 -4.39 16.04 33.93
N MET A 98 -3.94 17.09 34.61
CA MET A 98 -4.14 17.28 36.05
C MET A 98 -5.62 17.55 36.33
N GLU A 99 -6.19 16.83 37.29
CA GLU A 99 -7.56 17.10 37.74
C GLU A 99 -7.61 18.34 38.65
N VAL A 100 -8.78 18.96 38.78
CA VAL A 100 -8.95 20.24 39.51
C VAL A 100 -8.59 20.09 40.99
N ASP A 101 -8.72 18.88 41.54
CA ASP A 101 -8.47 18.56 42.95
C ASP A 101 -7.08 17.92 43.18
N GLU A 102 -6.22 17.82 42.16
CA GLU A 102 -4.87 17.25 42.29
C GLU A 102 -3.82 18.32 42.65
N ASP A 103 -3.13 18.13 43.78
CA ASP A 103 -2.03 19.01 44.24
C ASP A 103 -0.71 18.78 43.46
N PHE A 104 -0.57 17.63 42.80
CA PHE A 104 0.65 17.23 42.08
C PHE A 104 0.32 16.66 40.71
N PRO A 105 1.19 16.87 39.69
CA PRO A 105 0.99 16.26 38.39
C PRO A 105 1.04 14.72 38.50
N PRO A 106 0.11 14.01 37.84
CA PRO A 106 0.07 12.55 37.92
C PRO A 106 1.30 11.90 37.24
N ASP A 107 1.51 10.61 37.47
CA ASP A 107 2.61 9.89 36.81
C ASP A 107 2.32 9.64 35.31
N ALA A 108 3.40 9.59 34.52
CA ALA A 108 3.33 9.27 33.10
C ALA A 108 2.90 7.81 32.89
N ARG A 109 1.71 7.62 32.32
CA ARG A 109 1.05 6.30 32.22
C ARG A 109 0.76 5.85 30.79
N PHE A 110 0.90 6.73 29.80
CA PHE A 110 0.56 6.42 28.41
C PHE A 110 1.81 6.43 27.52
N PRO A 111 2.38 5.27 27.16
CA PRO A 111 3.50 5.23 26.23
C PRO A 111 3.09 5.60 24.79
N ILE A 112 3.93 6.37 24.13
CA ILE A 112 3.92 6.61 22.69
C ILE A 112 4.93 5.65 22.05
N PHE A 113 4.42 4.77 21.19
CA PHE A 113 5.24 3.91 20.34
C PHE A 113 5.41 4.53 18.97
N VAL A 114 6.63 4.47 18.45
CA VAL A 114 6.91 4.64 17.02
C VAL A 114 6.94 3.23 16.42
N VAL A 115 6.06 3.00 15.46
CA VAL A 115 5.96 1.73 14.74
C VAL A 115 6.56 1.92 13.36
N GLU A 116 7.59 1.17 13.04
CA GLU A 116 8.14 1.01 11.71
C GLU A 116 7.53 -0.24 11.07
N VAL A 117 7.02 -0.10 9.85
CA VAL A 117 6.39 -1.18 9.09
C VAL A 117 7.10 -1.30 7.75
N GLU A 118 7.51 -2.51 7.42
CA GLU A 118 8.14 -2.86 6.16
C GLU A 118 7.32 -3.93 5.43
N ALA A 119 7.20 -3.78 4.11
CA ALA A 119 6.61 -4.78 3.24
C ALA A 119 7.73 -5.42 2.39
N PRO A 120 8.30 -6.57 2.79
CA PRO A 120 9.53 -7.12 2.22
C PRO A 120 9.47 -7.32 0.70
N LYS A 121 8.31 -7.75 0.20
CA LYS A 121 8.09 -7.99 -1.24
C LYS A 121 8.04 -6.72 -2.08
N SER A 122 7.69 -5.59 -1.49
CA SER A 122 7.55 -4.31 -2.19
C SER A 122 8.72 -3.35 -1.96
N GLY A 123 9.54 -3.61 -0.92
CA GLY A 123 10.59 -2.70 -0.47
C GLY A 123 10.06 -1.35 0.04
N ARG A 124 8.75 -1.26 0.31
CA ARG A 124 8.11 -0.06 0.82
C ARG A 124 8.03 -0.14 2.33
N SER A 125 8.38 0.96 2.99
CA SER A 125 8.22 1.12 4.43
C SER A 125 7.38 2.36 4.74
N PHE A 126 6.74 2.34 5.90
CA PHE A 126 6.08 3.49 6.48
C PHE A 126 6.18 3.44 8.00
N GLN A 127 6.05 4.61 8.63
CA GLN A 127 6.07 4.73 10.08
C GLN A 127 4.84 5.47 10.59
N PHE A 128 4.38 5.10 11.78
CA PHE A 128 3.31 5.82 12.46
C PHE A 128 3.51 5.81 13.98
N ARG A 129 2.84 6.73 14.67
CA ARG A 129 2.82 6.79 16.13
C ARG A 129 1.50 6.29 16.68
N VAL A 130 1.57 5.58 17.80
CA VAL A 130 0.39 5.08 18.50
C VAL A 130 0.58 5.18 20.01
N VAL A 131 -0.48 5.58 20.70
CA VAL A 131 -0.55 5.55 22.16
C VAL A 131 -1.18 4.23 22.59
N ALA A 132 -0.57 3.56 23.57
CA ALA A 132 -1.18 2.39 24.23
C ALA A 132 -1.70 2.78 25.62
N TRP A 133 -2.82 2.18 26.03
CA TRP A 133 -3.46 2.36 27.34
C TRP A 133 -4.12 1.07 27.80
#